data_AF-A0A2V6UQB6-F1
#
_entry.id   AF-A0A2V6UQB6-F1
#
_cell.length_a   1.000
_cell.length_b   1.000
_cell.length_c   1.000
_cell.angle_alpha   90.00
_cell.angle_beta   90.00
_cell.angle_gamma   90.00
#
_symmetry.space_group_name_H-M   'P 1'
#
loop_
_entity.id
_entity.type
_entity.pdbx_description
1 polymer ?
#
loop_
_entity_poly.entity_id
_entity_poly.type
_entity_poly.pdbx_seq_one_letter_code
_entity_poly.pdbx_strand_id
1 'polypeptide(L)'
;MVPPALTGLAGRWYALLDDTLIFFALADAAGGPSQALYRWASPRVGGSVYDAVVAGKRVSLTLPNRARVVVEVTSEGPTLTWTSADGSKTVKSRLLDTKNSR
;
A
#
# COMPACT_ATOMS: atom_id res chain seq x y z
N MET A 1 -15.30 -1.87 -7.88
CA MET A 1 -15.15 -0.40 -7.87
C MET A 1 -14.32 0.02 -6.66
N VAL A 2 -13.25 0.82 -6.83
CA VAL A 2 -12.55 1.44 -5.69
C VAL A 2 -13.52 2.38 -4.95
N PRO A 3 -13.70 2.26 -3.62
CA PRO A 3 -14.64 3.11 -2.90
C PRO A 3 -14.32 4.60 -3.08
N PRO A 4 -15.31 5.51 -3.14
CA PRO A 4 -15.09 6.94 -3.35
C PRO A 4 -14.12 7.59 -2.34
N ALA A 5 -14.09 7.06 -1.12
CA ALA A 5 -13.17 7.49 -0.06
C ALA A 5 -11.70 7.21 -0.38
N LEU A 6 -11.42 6.33 -1.34
CA LEU A 6 -10.10 5.90 -1.78
C LEU A 6 -9.77 6.34 -3.21
N THR A 7 -10.58 7.19 -3.84
CA THR A 7 -10.29 7.74 -5.18
C THR A 7 -8.92 8.43 -5.22
N GLY A 8 -8.49 9.01 -4.10
CA GLY A 8 -7.15 9.58 -3.93
C GLY A 8 -5.99 8.56 -3.95
N LEU A 9 -6.26 7.25 -4.04
CA LEU A 9 -5.28 6.19 -4.25
C LEU A 9 -5.32 5.63 -5.68
N ALA A 10 -6.18 6.13 -6.56
CA ALA A 10 -6.21 5.69 -7.95
C ALA A 10 -4.87 5.97 -8.63
N GLY A 11 -4.17 4.92 -9.08
CA GLY A 11 -2.88 5.03 -9.76
C GLY A 11 -1.77 4.22 -9.10
N ARG A 12 -0.53 4.61 -9.41
CA ARG A 12 0.70 3.95 -8.95
C ARG A 12 1.47 4.90 -8.05
N TRP A 13 1.86 4.38 -6.90
CA TRP A 13 2.51 5.12 -5.83
C TRP A 13 3.83 4.49 -5.46
N TYR A 14 4.71 5.29 -4.89
CA TYR A 14 5.95 4.80 -4.28
C TYR A 14 6.22 5.46 -2.93
N ALA A 15 6.98 4.77 -2.08
CA ALA A 15 7.40 5.25 -0.77
C ALA A 15 8.79 4.73 -0.44
N LEU A 16 9.55 5.49 0.35
CA LEU A 16 10.82 5.02 0.93
C LEU A 16 10.53 4.63 2.39
N LEU A 17 10.60 3.33 2.70
CA LEU A 17 10.40 2.80 4.05
C LEU A 17 11.75 2.36 4.61
N ASP A 18 12.21 3.07 5.65
CA ASP A 18 13.62 3.13 6.03
C ASP A 18 14.46 3.43 4.77
N ASP A 19 15.18 2.43 4.25
CA ASP A 19 16.07 2.54 3.10
C ASP A 19 15.58 1.72 1.90
N THR A 20 14.33 1.25 1.93
CA THR A 20 13.76 0.43 0.87
C THR A 20 12.64 1.13 0.11
N LEU A 21 12.80 1.23 -1.21
CA LEU A 21 11.76 1.69 -2.10
C LEU A 21 10.65 0.64 -2.22
N ILE A 22 9.42 1.08 -1.96
CA ILE A 22 8.19 0.30 -2.08
C ILE A 22 7.33 0.89 -3.19
N PHE A 23 6.70 0.02 -3.99
CA PHE A 23 5.64 0.38 -4.92
C PHE A 23 4.30 -0.12 -4.42
N PHE A 24 3.28 0.73 -4.52
CA PHE A 24 1.91 0.44 -4.13
C PHE A 24 0.94 0.84 -5.23
N ALA A 25 -0.04 -0.01 -5.52
CA ALA A 25 -1.17 0.34 -6.35
C ALA A 25 -2.42 -0.40 -5.86
N LEU A 26 -3.53 0.32 -5.70
CA LEU A 26 -4.82 -0.29 -5.43
C LEU A 26 -5.49 -0.64 -6.76
N ALA A 27 -5.73 -1.92 -6.99
CA ALA A 27 -6.42 -2.43 -8.17
C ALA A 27 -7.91 -2.60 -7.86
N ASP A 28 -8.72 -2.26 -8.85
CA ASP A 28 -10.16 -2.49 -8.78
C ASP A 28 -10.45 -3.97 -9.06
N ALA A 29 -11.09 -4.66 -8.12
CA ALA A 29 -11.60 -5.99 -8.38
C ALA A 29 -13.00 -5.84 -8.99
N ALA A 30 -13.11 -6.17 -10.27
CA ALA A 30 -14.38 -6.22 -10.98
C ALA A 30 -15.24 -7.37 -10.41
N GLY A 31 -15.93 -7.11 -9.29
CA GLY A 31 -16.81 -8.07 -8.62
C GLY A 31 -16.16 -8.96 -7.55
N GLY A 32 -14.93 -8.66 -7.12
CA GLY A 32 -14.18 -9.42 -6.11
C GLY A 32 -13.65 -8.57 -4.94
N PRO A 33 -12.91 -9.15 -3.98
CA PRO A 33 -12.25 -8.40 -2.92
C PRO A 33 -11.23 -7.43 -3.52
N SER A 34 -11.12 -6.20 -2.98
CA SER A 34 -10.13 -5.24 -3.46
C SER A 34 -8.73 -5.85 -3.42
N GLN A 35 -7.92 -5.57 -4.43
CA GLN A 35 -6.56 -6.10 -4.53
C GLN A 35 -5.56 -4.95 -4.49
N ALA A 36 -4.40 -5.16 -3.87
CA ALA A 36 -3.32 -4.19 -3.93
C ALA A 36 -2.03 -4.86 -4.38
N LEU A 37 -1.37 -4.23 -5.35
CA LEU A 37 0.03 -4.50 -5.64
C LEU A 37 0.86 -3.89 -4.52
N TYR A 38 1.70 -4.70 -3.89
CA TYR A 38 2.73 -4.23 -2.97
C TYR A 38 4.06 -4.90 -3.33
N ARG A 39 5.07 -4.09 -3.64
CA ARG A 39 6.37 -4.58 -4.12
C ARG A 39 7.50 -3.88 -3.41
N TRP A 40 8.44 -4.68 -2.89
CA TRP A 40 9.76 -4.20 -2.52
C TRP A 40 10.61 -4.08 -3.78
N ALA A 41 11.40 -3.02 -3.92
CA ALA A 41 12.37 -2.89 -5.02
C ALA A 41 13.54 -3.90 -4.92
N SER A 42 13.59 -4.71 -3.86
CA SER A 42 14.57 -5.78 -3.70
C SER A 42 14.26 -6.97 -4.63
N PRO A 43 15.23 -7.45 -5.42
CA PRO A 43 15.04 -8.60 -6.31
C PRO A 43 14.77 -9.91 -5.57
N ARG A 44 15.04 -9.97 -4.26
CA ARG A 44 14.81 -11.15 -3.41
C ARG A 44 13.40 -11.23 -2.83
N VAL A 45 12.68 -10.11 -2.79
CA VAL A 45 11.32 -10.01 -2.24
C VAL A 45 10.41 -9.63 -3.40
N GLY A 46 9.98 -10.64 -4.15
CA GLY A 46 9.05 -10.46 -5.27
C GLY A 46 7.81 -9.70 -4.83
N GLY A 47 7.46 -8.66 -5.58
CA GLY A 47 6.18 -7.98 -5.37
C GLY A 47 5.04 -8.76 -5.97
N SER A 48 3.97 -8.93 -5.19
CA SER A 48 2.77 -9.65 -5.59
C SER A 48 1.53 -8.79 -5.41
N VAL A 49 0.43 -9.25 -5.99
CA VAL A 49 -0.92 -8.76 -5.72
C VAL A 49 -1.42 -9.46 -4.48
N TYR A 50 -1.96 -8.70 -3.52
CA TYR A 50 -2.52 -9.20 -2.28
C TYR A 50 -3.98 -8.79 -2.14
N ASP A 51 -4.77 -9.64 -1.51
CA ASP A 51 -6.11 -9.28 -1.10
C ASP A 51 -6.05 -8.16 -0.06
N ALA A 52 -6.93 -7.18 -0.24
CA ALA A 52 -6.99 -5.97 0.53
C ALA A 52 -8.31 -5.85 1.27
N VAL A 53 -8.23 -5.57 2.56
CA VAL A 53 -9.38 -5.18 3.37
C VAL A 53 -9.52 -3.67 3.30
N VAL A 54 -10.67 -3.22 2.83
CA VAL A 54 -10.98 -1.79 2.69
C VAL A 54 -12.03 -1.39 3.72
N ALA A 55 -11.72 -0.36 4.51
CA ALA A 55 -12.64 0.22 5.48
C ALA A 55 -12.49 1.75 5.47
N GLY A 56 -13.51 2.45 4.97
CA GLY A 56 -13.49 3.91 4.84
C GLY A 56 -12.30 4.40 3.99
N LYS A 57 -11.41 5.18 4.60
CA LYS A 57 -10.19 5.75 3.98
C LYS A 57 -8.94 4.89 4.15
N ARG A 58 -9.11 3.62 4.55
CA ARG A 58 -8.01 2.72 4.91
C ARG A 58 -8.05 1.44 4.08
N VAL A 59 -6.87 1.04 3.63
CA VAL A 59 -6.57 -0.24 2.96
C VAL A 59 -5.61 -1.01 3.84
N SER A 60 -5.88 -2.29 4.09
CA SER A 60 -5.00 -3.15 4.88
C SER A 60 -4.67 -4.43 4.12
N LEU A 61 -3.39 -4.83 4.14
CA LEU A 61 -2.87 -6.06 3.54
C LEU A 61 -2.13 -6.86 4.60
N THR A 62 -2.21 -8.18 4.49
CA THR A 62 -1.32 -9.10 5.23
C THR A 62 -0.43 -9.81 4.22
N LEU A 63 0.87 -9.65 4.38
CA LEU A 63 1.87 -10.26 3.52
C LEU A 63 2.08 -11.75 3.91
N PRO A 64 2.68 -12.59 3.04
CA PRO A 64 2.90 -14.01 3.32
C PRO A 64 3.76 -14.27 4.56
N ASN A 65 4.69 -13.37 4.86
CA ASN A 65 5.50 -13.40 6.08
C ASN A 65 4.74 -12.89 7.32
N ARG A 66 3.44 -12.66 7.24
CA ARG A 66 2.54 -12.11 8.27
C ARG A 66 2.78 -10.65 8.65
N ALA A 67 3.70 -9.95 7.99
CA ALA A 67 3.82 -8.51 8.14
C ALA A 67 2.54 -7.83 7.63
N ARG A 68 2.20 -6.69 8.23
CA ARG A 68 0.99 -5.93 7.90
C ARG A 68 1.35 -4.66 7.18
N VAL A 69 0.60 -4.34 6.13
CA VAL A 69 0.69 -3.06 5.42
C VAL A 69 -0.65 -2.36 5.55
N VAL A 70 -0.61 -1.09 5.91
CA VAL A 70 -1.79 -0.24 5.97
C VAL A 70 -1.52 1.00 5.14
N VAL A 71 -2.45 1.33 4.24
CA VAL A 71 -2.46 2.61 3.55
C VAL A 71 -3.68 3.40 3.99
N GLU A 72 -3.47 4.64 4.43
CA GLU A 72 -4.53 5.53 4.88
C GLU A 72 -4.49 6.84 4.11
N VAL A 73 -5.65 7.30 3.64
CA VAL A 73 -5.81 8.58 2.94
C VAL A 73 -6.18 9.67 3.94
N THR A 74 -5.26 10.60 4.15
CA THR A 74 -5.44 11.75 5.05
C THR A 74 -5.61 13.06 4.26
N SER A 75 -5.83 14.17 4.94
CA SER A 75 -5.82 15.52 4.33
C SER A 75 -4.47 15.89 3.70
N GLU A 76 -3.37 15.32 4.22
CA GLU A 76 -2.01 15.55 3.71
C GLU A 76 -1.65 14.58 2.58
N GLY A 77 -2.54 13.64 2.26
CA GLY A 77 -2.34 12.61 1.24
C GLY A 77 -2.18 11.20 1.81
N PRO A 78 -1.88 10.22 0.94
CA PRO A 78 -1.82 8.83 1.33
C PRO A 78 -0.54 8.50 2.08
N THR A 79 -0.67 7.71 3.15
CA THR A 79 0.44 7.28 3.98
C THR A 79 0.44 5.77 4.13
N LEU A 80 1.61 5.15 3.95
CA LEU A 80 1.84 3.73 4.13
C LEU A 80 2.49 3.47 5.49
N THR A 81 1.96 2.50 6.22
CA THR A 81 2.53 1.97 7.45
C THR A 81 2.80 0.48 7.27
N TRP A 82 4.03 0.06 7.52
CA TRP A 82 4.43 -1.34 7.53
C TRP A 82 4.74 -1.76 8.97
N THR A 83 4.24 -2.92 9.37
CA THR A 83 4.49 -3.52 10.69
C THR A 83 5.02 -4.93 10.51
N SER A 84 6.11 -5.26 11.22
CA SER A 84 6.69 -6.60 11.21
C SER A 84 5.71 -7.65 11.76
N ALA A 85 5.94 -8.90 11.40
CA ALA A 85 5.05 -10.02 11.74
C ALA A 85 4.83 -10.20 13.25
N ASP A 86 5.87 -9.96 14.03
CA ASP A 86 5.92 -10.02 15.49
C ASP A 86 5.53 -8.68 16.16
N GLY A 87 5.27 -7.64 15.37
CA GLY A 87 4.96 -6.29 15.86
C GLY A 87 6.16 -5.53 16.44
N SER A 88 7.36 -6.09 16.45
CA SER A 88 8.55 -5.46 17.05
C SER A 88 8.99 -4.19 16.32
N LYS A 89 8.65 -4.04 15.04
CA LYS A 89 9.02 -2.90 14.21
C LYS A 89 7.80 -2.37 13.45
N THR A 90 7.62 -1.05 13.48
CA THR A 90 6.64 -0.33 12.66
C THR A 90 7.32 0.86 12.00
N VAL A 91 7.14 1.02 10.69
CA VAL A 91 7.72 2.10 9.89
C VAL A 91 6.62 2.75 9.08
N LYS A 92 6.68 4.07 8.91
CA LYS A 92 5.66 4.86 8.23
C LYS A 92 6.33 5.76 7.18
N SER A 93 5.73 5.84 6.00
CA SER A 93 6.18 6.73 4.93
C SER A 93 5.00 7.28 4.15
N ARG A 94 5.11 8.53 3.70
CA ARG A 94 4.18 9.09 2.72
C ARG A 94 4.30 8.35 1.40
N LEU A 95 3.16 8.14 0.73
CA LEU A 95 3.12 7.67 -0.65
C LEU A 95 3.16 8.86 -1.59
N LEU A 96 4.01 8.77 -2.61
CA LEU A 96 4.20 9.78 -3.64
C LEU A 96 3.63 9.24 -4.97
N ASP A 97 2.89 10.08 -5.67
CA ASP A 97 2.32 9.71 -6.98
C ASP A 97 3.44 9.71 -8.02
N THR A 98 3.51 8.63 -8.79
CA THR A 98 4.41 8.51 -9.94
C THR A 98 4.19 9.57 -11.03
N LYS A 99 3.00 10.18 -11.09
CA LYS A 99 2.69 11.25 -12.06
C LYS A 99 3.25 12.63 -11.70
N ASN A 100 3.56 12.90 -10.43
CA ASN A 100 4.03 14.22 -9.95
C ASN A 100 5.55 14.33 -9.78
N SER A 101 6.33 13.39 -10.31
CA SER A 101 7.79 13.51 -10.41
C SER A 101 8.18 14.37 -11.62
N ARG A 102 7.87 15.67 -11.59
CA ARG A 102 8.44 16.70 -12.47
C ARG A 102 8.76 17.95 -11.67
#